data_AF-A0A3A0A1Q2-F1
#
_entry.id   AF-A0A3A0A1Q2-F1
#
_cell.length_a   1.000
_cell.length_b   1.000
_cell.length_c   1.000
_cell.angle_alpha   90.00
_cell.angle_beta   90.00
_cell.angle_gamma   90.00
#
_symmetry.space_group_name_H-M   'P 1'
#
loop_
_entity.id
_entity.type
_entity.pdbx_description
1 polymer ?
#
loop_
_entity_poly.entity_id
_entity_poly.type
_entity_poly.pdbx_seq_one_letter_code
_entity_poly.pdbx_strand_id
1 'polypeptide(L)'
;MRTIPSAKLKLAHLPPVDAGEDSLIEFAHTFAPYTFWGSAERAAEIAKAEDHGSIDKIRTRLFVEVREWHFSSEDPDAATLQRWRSMVATIRDRLRASGGESVEWLIAAIDRLPYDERVPDRTPGYNAYNTQKDHWLGWLNPAAGTGSYSRKTSNDRGARGVYNRIVEPKMLLWLISAAGVPPALLRSARQAADAVPSLATKAAAIRKHVPWEVVAEALRTVARDASQETHPK
;
A
#
# COMPACT_ATOMS: atom_id res chain seq x y z
N MET A 1 18.25 20.25 9.04
CA MET A 1 17.03 19.89 8.28
C MET A 1 16.34 18.69 8.91
N ARG A 2 15.00 18.65 8.91
CA ARG A 2 14.24 17.53 9.49
C ARG A 2 14.15 16.37 8.50
N THR A 3 14.50 15.17 8.93
CA THR A 3 14.31 13.95 8.13
C THR A 3 12.85 13.46 8.21
N ILE A 4 12.31 13.01 7.08
CA ILE A 4 10.96 12.48 6.92
C ILE A 4 11.09 11.06 6.32
N PRO A 5 10.90 10.00 7.12
CA PRO A 5 10.84 8.63 6.61
C PRO A 5 9.77 8.49 5.54
N SER A 6 9.99 7.69 4.49
CA SER A 6 9.00 7.52 3.40
C SER A 6 7.65 7.02 3.89
N ALA A 7 7.62 6.19 4.93
CA ALA A 7 6.39 5.74 5.58
C ALA A 7 5.56 6.87 6.22
N LYS A 8 6.17 8.03 6.49
CA LYS A 8 5.51 9.23 7.03
C LYS A 8 5.34 10.33 5.99
N LEU A 9 5.73 10.06 4.74
CA LEU A 9 5.65 11.04 3.66
C LEU A 9 4.18 11.23 3.24
N LYS A 10 3.78 12.49 3.04
CA LYS A 10 2.43 12.90 2.64
C LYS A 10 2.53 13.82 1.42
N LEU A 11 1.43 13.99 0.70
CA LEU A 11 1.38 14.89 -0.46
C LEU A 11 1.77 16.33 -0.09
N ALA A 12 1.39 16.80 1.10
CA ALA A 12 1.75 18.13 1.60
C ALA A 12 3.25 18.33 1.89
N HIS A 13 4.05 17.25 1.91
CA HIS A 13 5.51 17.34 2.06
C HIS A 13 6.24 17.37 0.71
N LEU A 14 5.53 17.15 -0.41
CA LEU A 14 6.13 17.18 -1.72
C LEU A 14 6.16 18.62 -2.23
N PRO A 15 7.24 19.05 -2.91
CA PRO A 15 7.28 20.35 -3.56
C PRO A 15 6.23 20.39 -4.70
N PRO A 16 5.84 21.59 -5.20
CA PRO A 16 4.89 21.71 -6.30
C PRO A 16 5.43 21.10 -7.62
N VAL A 17 4.57 20.94 -8.63
CA VAL A 17 4.95 20.25 -9.90
C VAL A 17 6.00 21.04 -10.68
N ASP A 18 5.90 22.37 -10.62
CA ASP A 18 6.74 23.37 -11.24
C ASP A 18 7.86 23.87 -10.32
N ALA A 19 8.13 23.16 -9.22
CA ALA A 19 9.15 23.54 -8.25
C ALA A 19 10.51 23.86 -8.89
N GLY A 20 11.12 24.93 -8.39
CA GLY A 20 12.49 25.31 -8.72
C GLY A 20 13.52 24.41 -8.04
N GLU A 21 14.78 24.65 -8.36
CA GLU A 21 15.93 23.89 -7.86
C GLU A 21 15.96 23.78 -6.34
N ASP A 22 15.94 24.91 -5.62
CA ASP A 22 16.04 24.95 -4.16
C ASP A 22 15.01 24.06 -3.46
N SER A 23 13.76 24.07 -3.94
CA SER A 23 12.68 23.24 -3.38
C SER A 23 12.89 21.75 -3.63
N LEU A 24 13.50 21.37 -4.76
CA LEU A 24 13.81 19.98 -5.08
C LEU A 24 15.00 19.49 -4.24
N ILE A 25 16.03 20.34 -4.07
CA ILE A 25 17.19 20.07 -3.21
C ILE A 25 16.76 19.92 -1.76
N GLU A 26 15.98 20.87 -1.24
CA GLU A 26 15.42 20.79 0.11
C GLU A 26 14.61 19.50 0.27
N PHE A 27 13.73 19.17 -0.67
CA PHE A 27 12.98 17.92 -0.60
C PHE A 27 13.89 16.68 -0.57
N ALA A 28 14.94 16.64 -1.38
CA ALA A 28 15.89 15.52 -1.43
C ALA A 28 16.55 15.28 -0.07
N HIS A 29 16.98 16.35 0.60
CA HIS A 29 17.63 16.30 1.92
C HIS A 29 16.69 15.91 3.07
N THR A 30 15.38 15.82 2.84
CA THR A 30 14.45 15.29 3.85
C THR A 30 14.57 13.77 4.00
N PHE A 31 15.30 13.08 3.13
CA PHE A 31 15.53 11.63 3.24
C PHE A 31 16.99 11.34 3.64
N ALA A 32 17.18 10.38 4.54
CA ALA A 32 18.50 9.97 5.03
C ALA A 32 18.85 8.55 4.52
N PRO A 33 19.24 8.40 3.24
CA PRO A 33 19.40 7.07 2.64
C PRO A 33 20.51 6.25 3.30
N TYR A 34 21.57 6.89 3.81
CA TYR A 34 22.67 6.17 4.47
C TYR A 34 22.23 5.49 5.77
N THR A 35 21.39 6.17 6.55
CA THR A 35 20.79 5.58 7.75
C THR A 35 19.77 4.51 7.38
N PHE A 36 18.99 4.73 6.32
CA PHE A 36 17.95 3.79 5.90
C PHE A 36 18.51 2.48 5.33
N TRP A 37 19.55 2.57 4.49
CA TRP A 37 20.19 1.41 3.86
C TRP A 37 21.38 0.85 4.62
N GLY A 38 21.80 1.52 5.70
CA GLY A 38 22.91 1.11 6.56
C GLY A 38 24.30 1.55 6.10
N SER A 39 24.46 2.01 4.86
CA SER A 39 25.74 2.55 4.35
C SER A 39 25.58 3.48 3.15
N ALA A 40 26.64 4.23 2.83
CA ALA A 40 26.69 5.10 1.66
C ALA A 40 26.84 4.31 0.36
N GLU A 41 27.64 3.24 0.38
CA GLU A 41 27.88 2.33 -0.74
C GLU A 41 26.56 1.70 -1.17
N ARG A 42 25.77 1.21 -0.21
CA ARG A 42 24.48 0.60 -0.50
C ARG A 42 23.49 1.60 -1.10
N ALA A 43 23.49 2.84 -0.61
CA ALA A 43 22.66 3.89 -1.19
C ALA A 43 23.07 4.22 -2.65
N ALA A 44 24.37 4.25 -2.94
CA ALA A 44 24.89 4.49 -4.29
C ALA A 44 24.53 3.34 -5.25
N GLU A 45 24.62 2.08 -4.81
CA GLU A 45 24.15 0.93 -5.59
C GLU A 45 22.67 1.04 -5.95
N ILE A 46 21.83 1.40 -4.98
CA ILE A 46 20.39 1.57 -5.18
C ILE A 46 20.09 2.74 -6.14
N ALA A 47 20.84 3.84 -6.05
CA ALA A 47 20.66 4.99 -6.95
C ALA A 47 21.03 4.66 -8.40
N LYS A 48 22.09 3.86 -8.61
CA LYS A 48 22.55 3.41 -9.94
C LYS A 48 21.64 2.37 -10.58
N ALA A 49 20.92 1.59 -9.77
CA ALA A 49 19.95 0.64 -10.29
C ALA A 49 18.82 1.37 -11.04
N GLU A 50 18.46 0.87 -12.23
CA GLU A 50 17.28 1.34 -12.99
C GLU A 50 15.95 0.86 -12.37
N ASP A 51 16.01 0.15 -11.25
CA ASP A 51 14.86 -0.32 -10.52
C ASP A 51 14.31 0.76 -9.58
N HIS A 52 13.24 1.41 -10.03
CA HIS A 52 12.49 2.39 -9.24
C HIS A 52 11.34 1.78 -8.44
N GLY A 53 11.33 0.48 -8.11
CA GLY A 53 10.17 -0.23 -7.55
C GLY A 53 9.58 0.28 -6.21
N SER A 54 10.24 1.21 -5.48
CA SER A 54 9.67 1.80 -4.24
C SER A 54 9.93 3.30 -4.10
N ILE A 55 9.15 3.98 -3.23
CA ILE A 55 9.38 5.41 -2.91
C ILE A 55 10.78 5.61 -2.30
N ASP A 56 11.25 4.69 -1.44
CA ASP A 56 12.59 4.79 -0.85
C ASP A 56 13.70 4.76 -1.90
N LYS A 57 13.57 3.90 -2.93
CA LYS A 57 14.54 3.84 -4.03
C LYS A 57 14.56 5.14 -4.85
N ILE A 58 13.38 5.70 -5.16
CA ILE A 58 13.30 6.97 -5.89
C ILE A 58 13.90 8.12 -5.06
N ARG A 59 13.59 8.21 -3.77
CA ARG A 59 14.16 9.24 -2.88
C ARG A 59 15.66 9.07 -2.67
N THR A 60 16.15 7.84 -2.66
CA THR A 60 17.59 7.54 -2.61
C THR A 60 18.29 8.08 -3.84
N ARG A 61 17.74 7.81 -5.04
CA ARG A 61 18.30 8.31 -6.29
C ARG A 61 18.30 9.83 -6.35
N LEU A 62 17.17 10.47 -6.03
CA LEU A 62 17.07 11.94 -5.99
C LEU A 62 18.12 12.54 -5.04
N PHE A 63 18.29 11.98 -3.84
CA PHE A 63 19.31 12.44 -2.90
C PHE A 63 20.73 12.30 -3.44
N VAL A 64 21.06 11.16 -4.07
CA VAL A 64 22.40 10.93 -4.62
C VAL A 64 22.67 11.88 -5.78
N GLU A 65 21.73 12.05 -6.71
CA GLU A 65 21.89 12.98 -7.83
C GLU A 65 22.06 14.43 -7.34
N VAL A 66 21.21 14.91 -6.42
CA VAL A 66 21.35 16.25 -5.84
C VAL A 66 22.71 16.43 -5.15
N ARG A 67 23.17 15.42 -4.41
CA ARG A 67 24.44 15.47 -3.70
C ARG A 67 25.63 15.50 -4.67
N GLU A 68 25.61 14.68 -5.72
CA GLU A 68 26.65 14.67 -6.76
C GLU A 68 26.74 16.04 -7.45
N TRP A 69 25.59 16.66 -7.75
CA TRP A 69 25.53 18.01 -8.32
C TRP A 69 25.99 19.10 -7.33
N HIS A 70 25.73 18.96 -6.03
CA HIS A 70 26.21 19.93 -5.05
C HIS A 70 27.75 19.98 -4.91
N PHE A 71 28.44 18.92 -5.35
CA PHE A 71 29.90 18.91 -5.47
C PHE A 71 30.40 19.36 -6.85
N SER A 72 29.49 19.61 -7.80
CA SER A 72 29.79 20.24 -9.08
C SER A 72 29.94 21.75 -8.91
N SER A 73 30.78 22.38 -9.72
CA SER A 73 30.88 23.84 -9.83
C SER A 73 29.86 24.45 -10.78
N GLU A 74 28.95 23.63 -11.33
CA GLU A 74 27.96 24.01 -12.34
C GLU A 74 26.54 23.88 -11.77
N ASP A 75 25.67 24.82 -12.15
CA ASP A 75 24.24 24.75 -11.87
C ASP A 75 23.60 23.60 -12.66
N PRO A 76 22.59 22.90 -12.11
CA PRO A 76 21.91 21.82 -12.81
C PRO A 76 21.19 22.36 -14.06
N ASP A 77 21.44 21.72 -15.20
CA ASP A 77 20.78 22.08 -16.45
C ASP A 77 19.27 21.76 -16.44
N ALA A 78 18.55 22.28 -17.44
CA ALA A 78 17.11 22.07 -17.56
C ALA A 78 16.72 20.59 -17.64
N ALA A 79 17.58 19.75 -18.24
CA ALA A 79 17.35 18.31 -18.34
C ALA A 79 17.43 17.62 -16.97
N THR A 80 18.39 18.03 -16.13
CA THR A 80 18.57 17.55 -14.76
C THR A 80 17.39 17.94 -13.89
N LEU A 81 16.98 19.22 -13.93
CA LEU A 81 15.78 19.68 -13.20
C LEU A 81 14.52 18.92 -13.65
N GLN A 82 14.37 18.65 -14.95
CA GLN A 82 13.25 17.86 -15.47
C GLN A 82 13.26 16.42 -14.94
N ARG A 83 14.44 15.78 -14.84
CA ARG A 83 14.56 14.44 -14.23
C ARG A 83 14.17 14.44 -12.76
N TRP A 84 14.62 15.43 -11.98
CA TRP A 84 14.25 15.56 -10.57
C TRP A 84 12.75 15.76 -10.38
N ARG A 85 12.14 16.62 -11.20
CA ARG A 85 10.68 16.81 -11.22
C ARG A 85 9.93 15.52 -11.56
N SER A 86 10.43 14.74 -12.52
CA SER A 86 9.85 13.43 -12.88
C SER A 86 9.91 12.44 -11.71
N MET A 87 11.01 12.40 -10.95
CA MET A 87 11.11 11.58 -9.74
C MET A 87 10.10 12.02 -8.67
N VAL A 88 9.97 13.32 -8.41
CA VAL A 88 8.97 13.85 -7.47
C VAL A 88 7.54 13.55 -7.93
N ALA A 89 7.24 13.71 -9.22
CA ALA A 89 5.95 13.36 -9.80
C ALA A 89 5.63 11.87 -9.59
N THR A 90 6.60 10.99 -9.83
CA THR A 90 6.47 9.55 -9.57
C THR A 90 6.19 9.26 -8.09
N ILE A 91 6.87 9.94 -7.16
CA ILE A 91 6.58 9.83 -5.73
C ILE A 91 5.15 10.32 -5.43
N ARG A 92 4.72 11.43 -6.04
CA ARG A 92 3.36 11.96 -5.87
C ARG A 92 2.30 10.96 -6.31
N ASP A 93 2.46 10.36 -7.48
CA ASP A 93 1.51 9.38 -8.00
C ASP A 93 1.48 8.12 -7.13
N ARG A 94 2.65 7.69 -6.63
CA ARG A 94 2.71 6.59 -5.66
C ARG A 94 2.09 6.94 -4.32
N LEU A 95 2.25 8.16 -3.82
CA LEU A 95 1.57 8.60 -2.60
C LEU A 95 0.06 8.77 -2.82
N ARG A 96 -0.41 9.09 -4.03
CA ARG A 96 -1.84 9.07 -4.36
C ARG A 96 -2.37 7.63 -4.41
N ALA A 97 -1.62 6.72 -5.02
CA ALA A 97 -1.94 5.30 -5.04
C ALA A 97 -1.90 4.67 -3.63
N SER A 98 -0.90 5.02 -2.81
CA SER A 98 -0.65 4.41 -1.48
C SER A 98 -1.35 5.15 -0.34
N GLY A 99 -1.49 6.47 -0.43
CA GLY A 99 -2.20 7.32 0.53
C GLY A 99 -3.71 7.12 0.51
N GLY A 100 -4.22 6.45 -0.51
CA GLY A 100 -5.56 5.89 -0.57
C GLY A 100 -5.68 4.47 -0.02
N GLU A 101 -4.68 3.88 0.63
CA GLU A 101 -4.71 2.47 1.08
C GLU A 101 -4.28 2.31 2.55
N SER A 102 -4.68 3.25 3.42
CA SER A 102 -4.51 3.09 4.87
C SER A 102 -5.38 1.95 5.42
N VAL A 103 -5.14 1.54 6.67
CA VAL A 103 -6.02 0.56 7.33
C VAL A 103 -7.44 1.11 7.46
N GLU A 104 -7.57 2.40 7.76
CA GLU A 104 -8.84 3.11 7.85
C GLU A 104 -9.55 3.14 6.49
N TRP A 105 -8.81 3.34 5.39
CA TRP A 105 -9.39 3.21 4.05
C TRP A 105 -9.90 1.80 3.80
N LEU A 106 -9.13 0.77 4.17
CA LEU A 106 -9.57 -0.62 3.99
C LEU A 106 -10.82 -0.93 4.80
N ILE A 107 -10.90 -0.45 6.04
CA ILE A 107 -12.11 -0.55 6.88
C ILE A 107 -13.30 0.09 6.16
N ALA A 108 -13.15 1.33 5.68
CA ALA A 108 -14.21 2.04 4.98
C ALA A 108 -14.57 1.40 3.62
N ALA A 109 -13.63 0.74 2.95
CA ALA A 109 -13.89 0.00 1.71
C ALA A 109 -14.69 -1.27 2.00
N ILE A 110 -14.27 -2.07 2.99
CA ILE A 110 -14.96 -3.29 3.44
C ILE A 110 -16.37 -2.99 3.93
N ASP A 111 -16.55 -1.89 4.66
CA ASP A 111 -17.85 -1.46 5.17
C ASP A 111 -18.88 -1.17 4.07
N ARG A 112 -18.43 -0.79 2.87
CA ARG A 112 -19.31 -0.56 1.71
C ARG A 112 -19.62 -1.82 0.91
N LEU A 113 -18.88 -2.91 1.11
CA LEU A 113 -19.12 -4.18 0.41
C LEU A 113 -20.43 -4.83 0.89
N PRO A 114 -21.09 -5.63 0.04
CA PRO A 114 -22.25 -6.40 0.46
C PRO A 114 -21.88 -7.38 1.56
N TYR A 115 -22.83 -7.65 2.46
CA TYR A 115 -22.71 -8.76 3.40
C TYR A 115 -22.73 -10.10 2.65
N ASP A 116 -21.95 -11.05 3.14
CA ASP A 116 -22.16 -12.47 2.80
C ASP A 116 -23.38 -13.05 3.51
N GLU A 117 -23.80 -14.22 3.03
CA GLU A 117 -24.88 -14.99 3.65
C GLU A 117 -24.56 -15.30 5.11
N ARG A 118 -25.55 -15.07 5.98
CA ARG A 118 -25.40 -15.34 7.40
C ARG A 118 -25.29 -16.84 7.65
N VAL A 119 -24.28 -17.23 8.43
CA VAL A 119 -24.10 -18.60 8.90
C VAL A 119 -24.57 -18.76 10.34
N PRO A 120 -24.94 -19.98 10.79
CA PRO A 120 -25.26 -20.26 12.18
C PRO A 120 -24.11 -19.92 13.14
N ASP A 121 -24.45 -19.64 14.40
CA ASP A 121 -23.46 -19.36 15.43
C ASP A 121 -22.44 -20.51 15.57
N ARG A 122 -21.18 -20.14 15.81
CA ARG A 122 -20.04 -21.07 15.97
C ARG A 122 -19.72 -21.89 14.71
N THR A 123 -20.13 -21.43 13.53
CA THR A 123 -19.68 -22.02 12.26
C THR A 123 -18.14 -21.96 12.15
N PRO A 124 -17.45 -23.09 11.89
CA PRO A 124 -15.99 -23.10 11.77
C PRO A 124 -15.47 -22.09 10.73
N GLY A 125 -14.50 -21.27 11.11
CA GLY A 125 -13.92 -20.22 10.25
C GLY A 125 -14.70 -18.90 10.21
N TYR A 126 -15.76 -18.75 11.03
CA TYR A 126 -16.43 -17.47 11.29
C TYR A 126 -16.21 -16.97 12.73
N ASN A 127 -15.52 -17.75 13.58
CA ASN A 127 -15.26 -17.42 14.98
C ASN A 127 -16.56 -17.05 15.74
N ALA A 128 -16.61 -15.84 16.31
CA ALA A 128 -17.79 -15.30 17.01
C ALA A 128 -18.71 -14.48 16.09
N TYR A 129 -18.45 -14.47 14.78
CA TYR A 129 -19.22 -13.72 13.79
C TYR A 129 -20.14 -14.65 13.00
N ASN A 130 -21.17 -14.08 12.38
CA ASN A 130 -22.10 -14.78 11.49
C ASN A 130 -21.94 -14.36 10.03
N THR A 131 -21.04 -13.41 9.73
CA THR A 131 -20.64 -13.01 8.38
C THR A 131 -19.12 -12.80 8.32
N GLN A 132 -18.51 -12.97 7.15
CA GLN A 132 -17.10 -12.67 6.91
C GLN A 132 -16.84 -11.16 6.87
N LYS A 133 -17.83 -10.35 6.48
CA LYS A 133 -17.75 -8.89 6.62
C LYS A 133 -17.53 -8.47 8.07
N ASP A 134 -18.38 -8.95 8.98
CA ASP A 134 -18.24 -8.65 10.41
C ASP A 134 -16.94 -9.21 10.97
N HIS A 135 -16.50 -10.37 10.47
CA HIS A 135 -15.22 -10.94 10.84
C HIS A 135 -14.04 -10.02 10.45
N TRP A 136 -14.06 -9.44 9.25
CA TRP A 136 -13.07 -8.44 8.83
C TRP A 136 -13.09 -7.18 9.67
N LEU A 137 -14.27 -6.58 9.84
CA LEU A 137 -14.41 -5.32 10.57
C LEU A 137 -14.05 -5.49 12.05
N GLY A 138 -14.44 -6.60 12.66
CA GLY A 138 -14.09 -6.95 14.02
C GLY A 138 -12.60 -7.28 14.18
N TRP A 139 -11.99 -7.99 13.23
CA TRP A 139 -10.55 -8.26 13.27
C TRP A 139 -9.70 -6.99 13.13
N LEU A 140 -10.15 -6.04 12.29
CA LEU A 140 -9.50 -4.76 12.08
C LEU A 140 -9.73 -3.74 13.20
N ASN A 141 -10.79 -3.91 14.01
CA ASN A 141 -11.15 -2.99 15.08
C ASN A 141 -10.56 -3.42 16.45
N PRO A 142 -9.54 -2.73 16.97
CA PRO A 142 -8.90 -3.12 18.23
C PRO A 142 -9.75 -2.80 19.46
N ALA A 143 -10.81 -1.99 19.32
CA ALA A 143 -11.73 -1.66 20.40
C ALA A 143 -12.84 -2.72 20.57
N ALA A 144 -13.00 -3.64 19.61
CA ALA A 144 -14.07 -4.66 19.64
C ALA A 144 -13.83 -5.80 20.65
N GLY A 145 -12.71 -5.81 21.39
CA GLY A 145 -12.40 -6.81 22.41
C GLY A 145 -12.04 -8.21 21.87
N THR A 146 -12.37 -8.50 20.60
CA THR A 146 -12.06 -9.73 19.86
C THR A 146 -10.97 -9.54 18.80
N GLY A 147 -10.64 -8.29 18.46
CA GLY A 147 -9.66 -7.93 17.44
C GLY A 147 -8.24 -8.25 17.88
N SER A 148 -7.65 -9.34 17.36
CA SER A 148 -6.26 -9.72 17.62
C SER A 148 -5.24 -8.83 16.88
N TYR A 149 -5.70 -7.98 15.94
CA TYR A 149 -4.82 -7.10 15.18
C TYR A 149 -4.34 -5.93 16.06
N SER A 150 -3.23 -6.18 16.76
CA SER A 150 -2.58 -5.20 17.59
C SER A 150 -1.96 -4.09 16.73
N ARG A 151 -2.51 -2.86 16.82
CA ARG A 151 -1.85 -1.63 16.29
C ARG A 151 -0.52 -1.29 16.97
N LYS A 152 -0.06 -2.12 17.92
CA LYS A 152 1.21 -1.97 18.65
C LYS A 152 2.40 -2.40 17.80
N THR A 153 2.64 -1.75 16.67
CA THR A 153 3.98 -1.61 16.06
C THR A 153 3.90 -0.46 15.07
N SER A 154 4.41 0.68 15.53
CA SER A 154 4.32 2.01 14.94
C SER A 154 5.08 2.20 13.62
N ASN A 155 5.31 1.17 12.80
CA ASN A 155 6.14 1.29 11.59
C ASN A 155 5.78 0.41 10.39
N ASP A 156 4.73 -0.43 10.40
CA ASP A 156 4.61 -1.39 9.29
C ASP A 156 3.19 -1.67 8.75
N ARG A 157 3.02 -1.17 7.51
CA ARG A 157 2.19 -1.65 6.39
C ARG A 157 0.68 -1.37 6.51
N GLY A 158 0.18 -0.43 5.69
CA GLY A 158 -1.24 -0.11 5.49
C GLY A 158 -2.08 -1.30 5.01
N ALA A 159 -3.15 -1.06 4.25
CA ALA A 159 -4.08 -2.10 3.80
C ALA A 159 -3.40 -3.32 3.14
N ARG A 160 -2.34 -3.09 2.35
CA ARG A 160 -1.47 -4.16 1.80
C ARG A 160 -0.87 -5.08 2.87
N GLY A 161 -0.41 -4.48 3.97
CA GLY A 161 0.15 -5.19 5.10
C GLY A 161 -0.84 -6.10 5.79
N VAL A 162 -2.03 -5.57 6.03
CA VAL A 162 -3.18 -6.29 6.57
C VAL A 162 -3.50 -7.48 5.67
N TYR A 163 -3.69 -7.23 4.37
CA TYR A 163 -3.99 -8.28 3.39
C TYR A 163 -2.93 -9.38 3.38
N ASN A 164 -1.64 -9.02 3.47
CA ASN A 164 -0.54 -9.98 3.47
C ASN A 164 -0.35 -10.75 4.80
N ARG A 165 -0.95 -10.31 5.91
CA ARG A 165 -0.81 -10.95 7.23
C ARG A 165 -2.00 -11.81 7.65
N ILE A 166 -3.20 -11.60 7.12
CA ILE A 166 -4.37 -12.38 7.53
C ILE A 166 -4.20 -13.88 7.21
N VAL A 167 -4.31 -14.76 8.20
CA VAL A 167 -4.09 -16.21 7.98
C VAL A 167 -5.39 -16.94 7.60
N GLU A 168 -6.55 -16.29 7.72
CA GLU A 168 -7.85 -16.89 7.48
C GLU A 168 -8.23 -16.91 5.98
N PRO A 169 -8.27 -18.09 5.32
CA PRO A 169 -8.56 -18.19 3.90
C PRO A 169 -9.99 -17.77 3.53
N LYS A 170 -10.98 -17.98 4.42
CA LYS A 170 -12.38 -17.62 4.15
C LYS A 170 -12.55 -16.10 4.05
N MET A 171 -11.92 -15.35 4.95
CA MET A 171 -11.89 -13.89 4.93
C MET A 171 -11.27 -13.36 3.64
N LEU A 172 -10.14 -13.92 3.19
CA LEU A 172 -9.50 -13.52 1.94
C LEU A 172 -10.41 -13.76 0.73
N LEU A 173 -10.98 -14.95 0.62
CA LEU A 173 -11.80 -15.32 -0.53
C LEU A 173 -13.12 -14.54 -0.58
N TRP A 174 -13.70 -14.25 0.59
CA TRP A 174 -14.83 -13.32 0.68
C TRP A 174 -14.45 -11.93 0.18
N LEU A 175 -13.35 -11.33 0.69
CA LEU A 175 -12.93 -9.99 0.30
C LEU A 175 -12.70 -9.90 -1.22
N ILE A 176 -12.02 -10.89 -1.79
CA ILE A 176 -11.77 -10.99 -3.23
C ILE A 176 -13.08 -11.04 -4.03
N SER A 177 -14.01 -11.90 -3.60
CA SER A 177 -15.31 -12.04 -4.27
C SER A 177 -16.15 -10.77 -4.16
N ALA A 178 -16.27 -10.22 -2.94
CA ALA A 178 -17.10 -9.07 -2.65
C ALA A 178 -16.56 -7.78 -3.28
N ALA A 179 -15.24 -7.66 -3.45
CA ALA A 179 -14.61 -6.57 -4.19
C ALA A 179 -14.84 -6.64 -5.71
N GLY A 180 -15.41 -7.73 -6.24
CA GLY A 180 -15.69 -7.88 -7.67
C GLY A 180 -14.49 -8.34 -8.51
N VAL A 181 -13.51 -9.01 -7.89
CA VAL A 181 -12.38 -9.61 -8.65
C VAL A 181 -12.93 -10.68 -9.61
N PRO A 182 -12.41 -10.79 -10.86
CA PRO A 182 -12.92 -11.71 -11.86
C PRO A 182 -13.09 -13.16 -11.34
N PRO A 183 -14.24 -13.82 -11.61
CA PRO A 183 -14.53 -15.16 -11.09
C PRO A 183 -13.50 -16.23 -11.46
N ALA A 184 -12.81 -16.06 -12.61
CA ALA A 184 -11.74 -16.97 -13.02
C ALA A 184 -10.56 -16.96 -12.01
N LEU A 185 -10.12 -15.78 -11.58
CA LEU A 185 -9.06 -15.64 -10.58
C LEU A 185 -9.49 -16.19 -9.22
N LEU A 186 -10.74 -15.92 -8.82
CA LEU A 186 -11.30 -16.46 -7.58
C LEU A 186 -11.32 -17.99 -7.59
N ARG A 187 -11.72 -18.63 -8.69
CA ARG A 187 -11.71 -20.09 -8.84
C ARG A 187 -10.28 -20.66 -8.76
N SER A 188 -9.32 -20.06 -9.46
CA SER A 188 -7.92 -20.49 -9.38
C SER A 188 -7.35 -20.35 -7.98
N ALA A 189 -7.63 -19.24 -7.29
CA ALA A 189 -7.21 -19.02 -5.91
C ALA A 189 -7.81 -20.04 -4.94
N ARG A 190 -9.10 -20.38 -5.11
CA ARG A 190 -9.79 -21.42 -4.33
C ARG A 190 -9.15 -22.80 -4.53
N GLN A 191 -8.96 -23.21 -5.79
CA GLN A 191 -8.36 -24.50 -6.13
C GLN A 191 -6.94 -24.63 -5.55
N ALA A 192 -6.13 -23.57 -5.65
CA ALA A 192 -4.78 -23.56 -5.09
C ALA A 192 -4.79 -23.65 -3.55
N ALA A 193 -5.76 -23.02 -2.89
CA ALA A 193 -5.93 -23.15 -1.44
C ALA A 193 -6.38 -24.57 -1.04
N ASP A 194 -7.30 -25.18 -1.76
CA ASP A 194 -7.81 -26.52 -1.44
C ASP A 194 -6.74 -27.61 -1.60
N ALA A 195 -5.73 -27.37 -2.45
CA ALA A 195 -4.60 -28.27 -2.67
C ALA A 195 -3.54 -28.28 -1.55
N VAL A 196 -3.64 -27.40 -0.53
CA VAL A 196 -2.63 -27.30 0.54
C VAL A 196 -3.26 -27.43 1.94
N PRO A 197 -2.55 -27.99 2.94
CA PRO A 197 -3.20 -28.43 4.17
C PRO A 197 -3.43 -27.32 5.22
N SER A 198 -2.46 -26.41 5.43
CA SER A 198 -2.51 -25.45 6.54
C SER A 198 -3.15 -24.11 6.17
N LEU A 199 -3.83 -23.44 7.12
CA LEU A 199 -4.44 -22.12 6.89
C LEU A 199 -3.44 -21.09 6.36
N ALA A 200 -2.23 -21.06 6.90
CA ALA A 200 -1.17 -20.15 6.45
C ALA A 200 -0.76 -20.43 5.00
N THR A 201 -0.58 -21.70 4.62
CA THR A 201 -0.27 -22.08 3.24
C THR A 201 -1.45 -21.80 2.30
N LYS A 202 -2.69 -21.99 2.76
CA LYS A 202 -3.90 -21.64 2.00
C LYS A 202 -3.96 -20.14 1.71
N ALA A 203 -3.79 -19.31 2.73
CA ALA A 203 -3.74 -17.86 2.60
C ALA A 203 -2.61 -17.40 1.65
N ALA A 204 -1.43 -18.01 1.74
CA ALA A 204 -0.32 -17.74 0.82
C ALA A 204 -0.66 -18.13 -0.63
N ALA A 205 -1.27 -19.29 -0.85
CA ALA A 205 -1.69 -19.76 -2.17
C ALA A 205 -2.71 -18.80 -2.81
N ILE A 206 -3.68 -18.32 -2.04
CA ILE A 206 -4.69 -17.34 -2.52
C ILE A 206 -4.01 -16.06 -3.01
N ARG A 207 -3.11 -15.49 -2.20
CA ARG A 207 -2.40 -14.24 -2.55
C ARG A 207 -1.50 -14.36 -3.76
N LYS A 208 -0.97 -15.56 -4.02
CA LYS A 208 -0.16 -15.82 -5.21
C LYS A 208 -0.99 -15.66 -6.49
N HIS A 209 -2.27 -16.02 -6.45
CA HIS A 209 -3.19 -15.84 -7.57
C HIS A 209 -3.86 -14.47 -7.59
N VAL A 210 -4.12 -13.90 -6.42
CA VAL A 210 -4.75 -12.58 -6.28
C VAL A 210 -3.86 -11.71 -5.39
N PRO A 211 -2.87 -11.01 -5.97
CA PRO A 211 -2.00 -10.12 -5.22
C PRO A 211 -2.78 -8.88 -4.76
N TRP A 212 -2.22 -8.15 -3.79
CA TRP A 212 -2.86 -6.98 -3.18
C TRP A 212 -3.34 -5.97 -4.22
N GLU A 213 -2.52 -5.72 -5.23
CA GLU A 213 -2.73 -4.70 -6.25
C GLU A 213 -4.03 -4.96 -7.05
N VAL A 214 -4.39 -6.23 -7.25
CA VAL A 214 -5.65 -6.64 -7.90
C VAL A 214 -6.86 -6.34 -7.01
N VAL A 215 -6.78 -6.70 -5.72
CA VAL A 215 -7.87 -6.45 -4.77
C VAL A 215 -8.06 -4.96 -4.54
N ALA A 216 -6.96 -4.22 -4.40
CA ALA A 216 -7.00 -2.79 -4.14
C ALA A 216 -7.63 -2.01 -5.30
N GLU A 217 -7.35 -2.38 -6.55
CA GLU A 217 -8.03 -1.76 -7.70
C GLU A 217 -9.51 -2.10 -7.72
N ALA A 218 -9.87 -3.36 -7.46
CA ALA A 218 -11.27 -3.77 -7.41
C ALA A 218 -12.06 -2.98 -6.34
N LEU A 219 -11.50 -2.83 -5.14
CA LEU A 219 -12.07 -2.01 -4.06
C LEU A 219 -12.20 -0.52 -4.44
N ARG A 220 -11.23 0.03 -5.18
CA ARG A 220 -11.30 1.41 -5.69
C ARG A 220 -12.43 1.57 -6.70
N THR A 221 -12.60 0.64 -7.62
CA THR A 221 -13.69 0.67 -8.60
C THR A 221 -15.04 0.68 -7.91
N VAL A 222 -15.27 -0.23 -6.95
CA VAL A 222 -16.52 -0.25 -6.16
C VAL A 222 -16.76 1.10 -5.44
N ALA A 223 -15.73 1.71 -4.88
CA ALA A 223 -15.86 3.01 -4.21
C ALA A 223 -16.19 4.17 -5.17
N ARG A 224 -15.67 4.14 -6.40
CA ARG A 224 -15.98 5.13 -7.45
C ARG A 224 -17.42 4.99 -7.91
N ASP A 225 -17.88 3.77 -8.18
CA ASP A 225 -19.23 3.49 -8.69
C ASP A 225 -20.30 3.91 -7.67
N ALA A 226 -20.09 3.58 -6.38
CA ALA A 226 -20.98 3.99 -5.29
C ALA A 226 -21.05 5.53 -5.11
N SER A 227 -20.00 6.27 -5.49
CA SER A 227 -19.99 7.74 -5.41
C SER A 227 -20.79 8.39 -6.54
N GLN A 228 -20.93 7.71 -7.69
CA GLN A 228 -21.66 8.22 -8.86
C GLN A 228 -23.19 8.02 -8.74
N GLU A 229 -23.64 7.02 -7.98
CA GLU A 229 -25.08 6.76 -7.77
C GLU A 229 -25.76 7.76 -6.80
N THR A 230 -25.00 8.57 -6.07
CA THR A 230 -25.55 9.49 -5.04
C THR A 230 -25.93 10.89 -5.55
N HIS A 231 -25.86 11.15 -6.86
CA HIS A 231 -26.43 12.36 -7.47
C HIS A 231 -27.71 12.02 -8.25
N PRO A 232 -28.89 12.14 -7.62
CA PRO A 232 -30.14 12.12 -8.38
C PRO A 232 -30.24 13.39 -9.22
N LYS A 233 -30.66 13.22 -10.48
CA LYS A 233 -31.13 14.31 -11.33
C LYS A 233 -32.42 14.91 -10.79
#